data_AF-A0A497QFU9-F1
#
_entry.id   AF-A0A497QFU9-F1
#
_cell.length_a   1.000
_cell.length_b   1.000
_cell.length_c   1.000
_cell.angle_alpha   90.00
_cell.angle_beta   90.00
_cell.angle_gamma   90.00
#
_symmetry.space_group_name_H-M   'P 1'
#
loop_
_entity.id
_entity.type
_entity.pdbx_description
1 polymer ?
#
loop_
_entity_poly.entity_id
_entity_poly.type
_entity_poly.pdbx_seq_one_letter_code
_entity_poly.pdbx_strand_id
1 'polypeptide(L)'
;MGFEEIKYHKSVIELTYLLIIMRELLFKKRKYLKFPNDLSKIPENSQEIEKLSFHNCSNCQILLDEDHWPKLKYIEVIGCKYFSFSLFYPSFSQLEQVFFSYIEYMDILDIVGNFPHWKRWLIENSKFLRYKGDILGDNRLEMLHLINTQQSTLFLGKTVLQNLKSIQFLNHCHFCTIDLRTLQAENLAQLWFKDSNYLNINSLGKIAPHLHSFKFEKCAFPKLNVDFSELNQSKNKVTAQEVEQYLSNLSASLPFPFRKVSTLPKINQKSAEKRKSSMPPEEKNMDDSSFNEIANEFSVKYCPECGERNLVAAQFCRGCGNPFPF
;
A
#
# COMPACT_ATOMS: atom_id res chain seq x y z
N MET A 1 -32.56 -40.21 26.19
CA MET A 1 -32.34 -38.86 25.65
C MET A 1 -31.26 -38.21 26.51
N GLY A 2 -30.00 -38.42 26.13
CA GLY A 2 -28.86 -37.83 26.83
C GLY A 2 -28.44 -36.58 26.07
N PHE A 3 -28.42 -35.43 26.75
CA PHE A 3 -27.83 -34.21 26.23
C PHE A 3 -26.31 -34.34 26.36
N GLU A 4 -25.61 -34.40 25.22
CA GLU A 4 -24.16 -34.22 25.17
C GLU A 4 -23.84 -32.75 25.47
N GLU A 5 -23.23 -32.51 26.63
CA GLU A 5 -22.57 -31.24 26.93
C GLU A 5 -21.38 -31.07 25.98
N ILE A 6 -21.52 -30.13 25.05
CA ILE A 6 -20.43 -29.64 24.22
C ILE A 6 -19.43 -28.94 25.15
N LYS A 7 -18.34 -29.63 25.46
CA LYS A 7 -17.16 -29.07 26.12
C LYS A 7 -16.59 -27.95 25.25
N TYR A 8 -16.89 -26.70 25.63
CA TYR A 8 -16.13 -25.54 25.19
C TYR A 8 -14.68 -25.72 25.67
N HIS A 9 -13.80 -26.08 24.75
CA HIS A 9 -12.36 -26.05 24.98
C HIS A 9 -11.98 -24.62 25.36
N LYS A 10 -11.62 -24.42 26.63
CA LYS A 10 -10.76 -23.33 27.10
C LYS A 10 -9.53 -23.29 26.21
N SER A 11 -9.54 -22.45 25.19
CA SER A 11 -8.32 -21.97 24.55
C SER A 11 -7.58 -21.16 25.59
N VAL A 12 -6.64 -21.82 26.24
CA VAL A 12 -5.72 -21.30 27.25
C VAL A 12 -5.10 -20.00 26.74
N ILE A 13 -5.08 -19.03 27.64
CA ILE A 13 -4.43 -17.73 27.54
C ILE A 13 -2.92 -17.97 27.37
N GLU A 14 -2.44 -18.20 26.15
CA GLU A 14 -1.05 -17.87 25.76
C GLU A 14 -1.01 -16.41 25.27
N LEU A 15 -1.51 -15.53 26.14
CA LEU A 15 -1.38 -14.09 25.98
C LEU A 15 -0.21 -13.68 26.87
N THR A 16 0.79 -13.06 26.24
CA THR A 16 1.49 -11.89 26.82
C THR A 16 2.11 -12.09 28.20
N TYR A 17 3.29 -12.71 28.27
CA TYR A 17 4.22 -12.42 29.37
C TYR A 17 5.64 -12.09 28.89
N LEU A 18 6.11 -12.66 27.77
CA LEU A 18 7.48 -12.41 27.29
C LEU A 18 7.69 -11.07 26.55
N LEU A 19 6.64 -10.45 26.00
CA LEU A 19 6.76 -9.27 25.12
C LEU A 19 6.67 -7.91 25.82
N ILE A 20 6.08 -7.84 27.03
CA ILE A 20 5.95 -6.57 27.79
C ILE A 20 7.33 -6.03 28.20
N ILE A 21 8.34 -6.89 28.34
CA ILE A 21 9.73 -6.50 28.65
C ILE A 21 10.32 -5.60 27.56
N MET A 22 9.81 -5.67 26.32
CA MET A 22 10.28 -4.87 25.17
C MET A 22 9.35 -3.70 24.78
N ARG A 23 8.38 -3.32 25.62
CA ARG A 23 7.35 -2.31 25.27
C ARG A 23 6.62 -2.60 23.95
N GLU A 24 6.54 -3.88 23.59
CA GLU A 24 5.85 -4.36 22.39
C GLU A 24 4.64 -5.21 22.80
N LEU A 25 3.54 -5.02 22.08
CA LEU A 25 2.34 -5.83 22.24
C LEU A 25 1.98 -6.49 20.91
N LEU A 26 2.03 -7.82 20.89
CA LEU A 26 1.74 -8.64 19.71
C LEU A 26 0.41 -9.40 19.87
N PHE A 27 -0.50 -9.17 18.94
CA PHE A 27 -1.72 -9.95 18.75
C PHE A 27 -1.49 -10.96 17.62
N LYS A 28 -1.45 -12.26 17.95
CA LYS A 28 -1.29 -13.34 16.97
C LYS A 28 -2.55 -14.17 16.83
N LYS A 29 -2.99 -14.42 15.59
CA LYS A 29 -4.12 -15.33 15.25
C LYS A 29 -5.44 -14.99 15.96
N ARG A 30 -5.67 -13.71 16.28
CA ARG A 30 -6.89 -13.26 16.96
C ARG A 30 -8.04 -13.07 15.97
N LYS A 31 -9.27 -13.35 16.42
CA LYS A 31 -10.48 -13.09 15.64
C LYS A 31 -11.35 -12.07 16.37
N TYR A 32 -11.97 -11.17 15.62
CA TYR A 32 -12.96 -10.21 16.12
C TYR A 32 -12.42 -9.25 17.17
N LEU A 33 -11.15 -8.85 17.05
CA LEU A 33 -10.55 -7.86 17.95
C LEU A 33 -11.12 -6.47 17.63
N LYS A 34 -11.71 -5.81 18.62
CA LYS A 34 -12.33 -4.50 18.48
C LYS A 34 -11.78 -3.54 19.53
N PHE A 35 -11.00 -2.55 19.12
CA PHE A 35 -10.62 -1.45 20.01
C PHE A 35 -11.52 -0.23 19.77
N PRO A 36 -11.95 0.47 20.84
CA PRO A 36 -11.51 0.33 22.25
C PRO A 36 -12.23 -0.76 23.08
N ASN A 37 -13.25 -1.43 22.57
CA ASN A 37 -14.11 -2.36 23.36
C ASN A 37 -13.36 -3.51 24.06
N ASP A 38 -12.24 -3.95 23.46
CA ASP A 38 -11.41 -5.04 23.97
C ASP A 38 -10.19 -4.56 24.78
N LEU A 39 -10.05 -3.25 25.08
CA LEU A 39 -8.93 -2.72 25.86
C LEU A 39 -8.83 -3.31 27.27
N SER A 40 -9.95 -3.67 27.89
CA SER A 40 -9.97 -4.35 29.20
C SER A 40 -9.31 -5.73 29.19
N LYS A 41 -9.04 -6.29 28.01
CA LYS A 41 -8.34 -7.56 27.81
C LYS A 41 -6.82 -7.38 27.62
N ILE A 42 -6.34 -6.14 27.65
CA ILE A 42 -4.94 -5.74 27.50
C ILE A 42 -4.33 -5.55 28.90
N PRO A 43 -3.04 -5.88 29.12
CA PRO A 43 -2.35 -5.60 30.37
C PRO A 43 -2.45 -4.12 30.77
N GLU A 44 -2.48 -3.84 32.08
CA GLU A 44 -2.63 -2.49 32.66
C GLU A 44 -1.58 -1.46 32.19
N ASN A 45 -0.47 -1.90 31.60
CA ASN A 45 0.63 -1.05 31.12
C ASN A 45 0.52 -0.68 29.64
N SER A 46 -0.67 -0.63 29.03
CA SER A 46 -0.84 -0.29 27.60
C SER A 46 -0.24 1.07 27.25
N GLN A 47 -0.21 2.01 28.21
CA GLN A 47 0.35 3.35 28.03
C GLN A 47 1.87 3.38 27.84
N GLU A 48 2.56 2.31 28.21
CA GLU A 48 4.01 2.17 28.04
C GLU A 48 4.39 1.48 26.72
N ILE A 49 3.41 1.01 25.95
CA ILE A 49 3.64 0.30 24.69
C ILE A 49 4.12 1.28 23.61
N GLU A 50 5.28 0.97 23.03
CA GLU A 50 5.87 1.71 21.92
C GLU A 50 5.60 1.03 20.57
N LYS A 51 5.23 -0.26 20.57
CA LYS A 51 4.97 -1.02 19.34
C LYS A 51 3.76 -1.93 19.45
N LEU A 52 2.86 -1.83 18.46
CA LEU A 52 1.69 -2.69 18.31
C LEU A 52 1.81 -3.53 17.03
N SER A 53 1.76 -4.84 17.20
CA SER A 53 1.91 -5.81 16.12
C SER A 53 0.66 -6.70 16.02
N PHE A 54 0.07 -6.84 14.83
CA PHE A 54 -1.09 -7.69 14.58
C PHE A 54 -0.76 -8.70 13.48
N HIS A 55 -0.60 -9.97 13.85
CA HIS A 55 -0.15 -11.01 12.94
C HIS A 55 -1.22 -12.08 12.75
N ASN A 56 -1.62 -12.32 11.50
CA ASN A 56 -2.59 -13.34 11.12
C ASN A 56 -3.95 -13.20 11.82
N CYS A 57 -4.36 -11.97 12.13
CA CYS A 57 -5.64 -11.69 12.76
C CYS A 57 -6.77 -11.55 11.73
N SER A 58 -8.02 -11.65 12.16
CA SER A 58 -9.17 -11.55 11.25
C SER A 58 -10.36 -10.83 11.89
N ASN A 59 -11.09 -10.06 11.10
CA ASN A 59 -12.25 -9.29 11.52
C ASN A 59 -11.91 -8.27 12.61
N CYS A 60 -10.75 -7.62 12.48
CA CYS A 60 -10.29 -6.62 13.42
C CYS A 60 -10.84 -5.23 13.08
N GLN A 61 -11.25 -4.48 14.08
CA GLN A 61 -11.63 -3.07 13.98
C GLN A 61 -10.83 -2.30 15.04
N ILE A 62 -9.82 -1.58 14.59
CA ILE A 62 -8.82 -0.98 15.45
C ILE A 62 -8.91 0.53 15.34
N LEU A 63 -9.38 1.16 16.41
CA LEU A 63 -9.22 2.59 16.67
C LEU A 63 -8.15 2.74 17.74
N LEU A 64 -7.05 3.42 17.42
CA LEU A 64 -6.01 3.77 18.37
C LEU A 64 -6.05 5.27 18.64
N ASP A 65 -5.91 5.63 19.91
CA ASP A 65 -5.95 7.01 20.38
C ASP A 65 -4.84 7.32 21.37
N GLU A 66 -4.65 8.61 21.62
CA GLU A 66 -3.61 9.13 22.51
C GLU A 66 -3.81 8.78 23.99
N ASP A 67 -5.05 8.56 24.44
CA ASP A 67 -5.35 8.26 25.85
C ASP A 67 -4.88 6.84 26.22
N HIS A 68 -5.04 5.89 25.30
CA HIS A 68 -4.71 4.49 25.52
C HIS A 68 -3.30 4.13 25.05
N TRP A 69 -2.76 4.85 24.06
CA TRP A 69 -1.49 4.56 23.39
C TRP A 69 -0.58 5.79 23.22
N PRO A 70 -0.28 6.56 24.28
CA PRO A 70 0.44 7.84 24.20
C PRO A 70 1.91 7.71 23.73
N LYS A 71 2.55 6.56 23.96
CA LYS A 71 3.98 6.33 23.62
C LYS A 71 4.16 5.51 22.34
N LEU A 72 3.10 5.25 21.60
CA LEU A 72 3.14 4.40 20.42
C LEU A 72 3.98 5.04 19.30
N LYS A 73 4.99 4.30 18.86
CA LYS A 73 5.91 4.68 17.78
C LYS A 73 5.74 3.84 16.53
N TYR A 74 5.37 2.56 16.69
CA TYR A 74 5.33 1.61 15.59
C TYR A 74 4.03 0.81 15.57
N ILE A 75 3.41 0.73 14.39
CA ILE A 75 2.25 -0.15 14.13
C ILE A 75 2.61 -1.08 12.97
N GLU A 76 2.43 -2.38 13.19
CA GLU A 76 2.65 -3.42 12.20
C GLU A 76 1.42 -4.33 12.09
N VAL A 77 0.92 -4.53 10.86
CA VAL A 77 -0.18 -5.48 10.58
C VAL A 77 0.23 -6.39 9.45
N ILE A 78 0.32 -7.69 9.73
CA ILE A 78 0.81 -8.70 8.79
C ILE A 78 -0.19 -9.86 8.70
N GLY A 79 -0.49 -10.29 7.47
CA GLY A 79 -1.23 -11.54 7.21
C GLY A 79 -2.69 -11.50 7.66
N CYS A 80 -3.26 -10.31 7.85
CA CYS A 80 -4.61 -10.17 8.37
C CYS A 80 -5.67 -10.33 7.27
N LYS A 81 -6.85 -10.87 7.60
CA LYS A 81 -7.92 -11.04 6.60
C LYS A 81 -8.76 -9.78 6.42
N TYR A 82 -9.62 -9.47 7.39
CA TYR A 82 -10.37 -8.21 7.41
C TYR A 82 -9.81 -7.35 8.53
N PHE A 83 -9.33 -6.16 8.17
CA PHE A 83 -8.73 -5.21 9.10
C PHE A 83 -9.24 -3.80 8.82
N SER A 84 -9.89 -3.19 9.79
CA SER A 84 -10.28 -1.79 9.76
C SER A 84 -9.41 -0.98 10.70
N PHE A 85 -8.93 0.17 10.25
CA PHE A 85 -7.92 0.96 10.95
C PHE A 85 -8.31 2.44 11.01
N SER A 86 -8.22 3.02 12.21
CA SER A 86 -8.39 4.44 12.50
C SER A 86 -7.35 4.92 13.50
N LEU A 87 -6.94 6.18 13.39
CA LEU A 87 -6.06 6.86 14.36
C LEU A 87 -6.70 8.17 14.84
N PHE A 88 -6.63 8.42 16.14
CA PHE A 88 -7.12 9.65 16.77
C PHE A 88 -6.12 10.21 17.78
N TYR A 89 -5.23 11.10 17.32
CA TYR A 89 -4.18 11.74 18.12
C TYR A 89 -4.25 13.26 17.94
N PRO A 90 -5.27 13.95 18.46
CA PRO A 90 -5.41 15.40 18.30
C PRO A 90 -4.21 16.19 18.85
N SER A 91 -3.46 15.61 19.79
CA SER A 91 -2.21 16.13 20.32
C SER A 91 -0.98 15.53 19.61
N PHE A 92 0.21 15.90 20.07
CA PHE A 92 1.48 15.41 19.52
C PHE A 92 1.59 13.87 19.63
N SER A 93 1.75 13.18 18.50
CA SER A 93 1.98 11.74 18.44
C SER A 93 3.48 11.40 18.32
N GLN A 94 3.90 10.33 18.98
CA GLN A 94 5.24 9.74 18.79
C GLN A 94 5.31 8.76 17.60
N LEU A 95 4.22 8.58 16.86
CA LEU A 95 4.15 7.60 15.77
C LEU A 95 5.15 7.93 14.66
N GLU A 96 6.04 6.98 14.41
CA GLU A 96 7.09 7.06 13.39
C GLU A 96 6.74 6.24 12.15
N GLN A 97 6.10 5.08 12.35
CA GLN A 97 5.84 4.14 11.26
C GLN A 97 4.54 3.36 11.43
N VAL A 98 3.82 3.25 10.31
CA VAL A 98 2.69 2.33 10.12
C VAL A 98 3.00 1.45 8.92
N PHE A 99 2.99 0.13 9.14
CA PHE A 99 3.31 -0.85 8.11
C PHE A 99 2.23 -1.90 7.98
N PHE A 100 1.81 -2.14 6.74
CA PHE A 100 0.78 -3.11 6.40
C PHE A 100 1.30 -4.09 5.35
N SER A 101 1.16 -5.39 5.60
CA SER A 101 1.60 -6.43 4.67
C SER A 101 0.66 -7.63 4.64
N TYR A 102 0.47 -8.23 3.46
CA TYR A 102 -0.32 -9.45 3.31
C TYR A 102 -1.74 -9.36 3.88
N ILE A 103 -2.38 -8.19 3.72
CA ILE A 103 -3.74 -7.97 4.20
C ILE A 103 -4.72 -8.32 3.08
N GLU A 104 -5.71 -9.16 3.37
CA GLU A 104 -6.71 -9.54 2.37
C GLU A 104 -7.67 -8.37 2.07
N TYR A 105 -8.28 -7.80 3.10
CA TYR A 105 -9.22 -6.69 3.03
C TYR A 105 -8.86 -5.66 4.10
N MET A 106 -8.50 -4.46 3.66
CA MET A 106 -8.15 -3.33 4.52
C MET A 106 -9.06 -2.14 4.25
N ASP A 107 -9.76 -1.70 5.29
CA ASP A 107 -10.45 -0.41 5.31
C ASP A 107 -9.65 0.56 6.18
N ILE A 108 -9.10 1.61 5.57
CA ILE A 108 -8.58 2.77 6.30
C ILE A 108 -9.75 3.73 6.45
N LEU A 109 -10.13 4.01 7.69
CA LEU A 109 -11.19 4.95 8.02
C LEU A 109 -10.56 6.32 8.29
N ASP A 110 -10.78 6.89 9.48
CA ASP A 110 -10.32 8.23 9.82
C ASP A 110 -8.94 8.22 10.48
N ILE A 111 -8.10 9.17 10.09
CA ILE A 111 -6.80 9.45 10.69
C ILE A 111 -6.79 10.94 11.03
N VAL A 112 -7.00 11.24 12.29
CA VAL A 112 -7.05 12.62 12.79
C VAL A 112 -5.92 12.80 13.77
N GLY A 113 -5.00 13.71 13.51
CA GLY A 113 -4.00 14.04 14.51
C GLY A 113 -2.75 14.80 14.08
N ASN A 114 -1.84 14.94 15.03
CA ASN A 114 -0.51 15.53 14.82
C ASN A 114 0.58 14.44 14.78
N PHE A 115 1.10 14.13 13.58
CA PHE A 115 2.08 13.07 13.33
C PHE A 115 3.39 13.63 12.76
N PRO A 116 4.25 14.23 13.60
CA PRO A 116 5.45 14.94 13.14
C PRO A 116 6.60 14.02 12.73
N HIS A 117 6.59 12.76 13.15
CA HIS A 117 7.63 11.78 12.85
C HIS A 117 7.23 10.78 11.76
N TRP A 118 5.95 10.67 11.44
CA TRP A 118 5.46 9.73 10.44
C TRP A 118 5.67 10.27 9.02
N LYS A 119 6.82 9.93 8.43
CA LYS A 119 7.24 10.45 7.11
C LYS A 119 6.91 9.56 5.93
N ARG A 120 6.80 8.25 6.14
CA ARG A 120 6.59 7.27 5.07
C ARG A 120 5.52 6.28 5.47
N TRP A 121 4.64 5.96 4.53
CA TRP A 121 3.63 4.92 4.71
C TRP A 121 3.76 3.87 3.63
N LEU A 122 4.03 2.64 4.08
CA LEU A 122 4.28 1.50 3.21
C LEU A 122 3.18 0.45 3.38
N ILE A 123 2.57 0.07 2.26
CA ILE A 123 1.55 -0.98 2.17
C ILE A 123 2.01 -1.97 1.11
N GLU A 124 2.21 -3.23 1.49
CA GLU A 124 2.72 -4.27 0.59
C GLU A 124 1.80 -5.49 0.51
N ASN A 125 1.82 -6.18 -0.63
CA ASN A 125 1.28 -7.53 -0.83
C ASN A 125 -0.19 -7.69 -0.36
N SER A 126 -0.99 -6.63 -0.45
CA SER A 126 -2.37 -6.63 0.05
C SER A 126 -3.36 -6.79 -1.09
N LYS A 127 -4.47 -7.51 -0.89
CA LYS A 127 -5.41 -7.74 -2.01
C LYS A 127 -6.32 -6.53 -2.21
N PHE A 128 -7.07 -6.15 -1.19
CA PHE A 128 -8.06 -5.08 -1.28
C PHE A 128 -7.75 -3.99 -0.26
N LEU A 129 -7.42 -2.80 -0.75
CA LEU A 129 -7.24 -1.59 0.05
C LEU A 129 -8.32 -0.58 -0.29
N ARG A 130 -9.01 -0.05 0.71
CA ARG A 130 -9.97 1.03 0.54
C ARG A 130 -9.79 2.07 1.62
N TYR A 131 -9.51 3.29 1.20
CA TYR A 131 -9.41 4.43 2.09
C TYR A 131 -10.70 5.25 1.99
N LYS A 132 -11.51 5.21 3.06
CA LYS A 132 -12.86 5.78 3.12
C LYS A 132 -12.97 7.06 3.95
N GLY A 133 -12.20 7.18 5.02
CA GLY A 133 -12.34 8.27 5.97
C GLY A 133 -11.51 9.48 5.60
N ASP A 134 -11.43 10.41 6.54
CA ASP A 134 -10.67 11.64 6.40
C ASP A 134 -9.25 11.51 6.99
N ILE A 135 -8.26 12.17 6.38
CA ILE A 135 -6.95 12.42 7.02
C ILE A 135 -6.92 13.92 7.34
N LEU A 136 -6.89 14.25 8.62
CA LEU A 136 -6.94 15.61 9.13
C LEU A 136 -5.84 15.85 10.19
N GLY A 137 -5.46 17.10 10.36
CA GLY A 137 -4.43 17.52 11.32
C GLY A 137 -3.07 17.79 10.67
N ASP A 138 -2.05 17.99 11.51
CA ASP A 138 -0.68 18.26 11.06
C ASP A 138 0.07 16.93 10.85
N ASN A 139 0.44 16.61 9.62
CA ASN A 139 1.13 15.38 9.30
C ASN A 139 2.37 15.63 8.47
N ARG A 140 3.44 14.92 8.80
CA ARG A 140 4.72 14.98 8.08
C ARG A 140 4.88 13.87 7.05
N LEU A 141 3.78 13.24 6.63
CA LEU A 141 3.80 12.18 5.63
C LEU A 141 4.30 12.74 4.29
N GLU A 142 5.49 12.33 3.88
CA GLU A 142 6.14 12.77 2.65
C GLU A 142 5.91 11.79 1.50
N MET A 143 5.66 10.52 1.80
CA MET A 143 5.69 9.44 0.82
C MET A 143 4.68 8.32 1.15
N LEU A 144 3.86 7.97 0.16
CA LEU A 144 2.93 6.84 0.22
C LEU A 144 3.30 5.79 -0.83
N HIS A 145 3.66 4.60 -0.37
CA HIS A 145 4.06 3.46 -1.22
C HIS A 145 3.06 2.33 -1.13
N LEU A 146 2.53 1.94 -2.29
CA LEU A 146 1.73 0.74 -2.47
C LEU A 146 2.52 -0.22 -3.35
N ILE A 147 2.81 -1.41 -2.83
CA ILE A 147 3.57 -2.43 -3.54
C ILE A 147 2.72 -3.69 -3.65
N ASN A 148 2.58 -4.25 -4.85
CA ASN A 148 1.82 -5.49 -5.09
C ASN A 148 0.42 -5.46 -4.44
N THR A 149 -0.30 -4.36 -4.64
CA THR A 149 -1.66 -4.17 -4.10
C THR A 149 -2.68 -4.43 -5.20
N GLN A 150 -3.44 -5.52 -5.11
CA GLN A 150 -4.23 -6.02 -6.25
C GLN A 150 -5.45 -5.16 -6.63
N GLN A 151 -6.04 -4.49 -5.67
CA GLN A 151 -7.13 -3.54 -5.87
C GLN A 151 -7.06 -2.47 -4.78
N SER A 152 -6.96 -1.21 -5.20
CA SER A 152 -6.92 -0.07 -4.29
C SER A 152 -7.95 0.98 -4.67
N THR A 153 -8.63 1.56 -3.68
CA THR A 153 -9.45 2.77 -3.85
C THR A 153 -8.99 3.80 -2.83
N LEU A 154 -8.38 4.88 -3.30
CA LEU A 154 -7.75 5.87 -2.44
C LEU A 154 -8.46 7.24 -2.49
N PHE A 155 -8.38 7.95 -1.36
CA PHE A 155 -8.82 9.35 -1.20
C PHE A 155 -10.31 9.59 -1.45
N LEU A 156 -11.18 8.72 -0.93
CA LEU A 156 -12.62 8.92 -1.01
C LEU A 156 -13.12 10.01 -0.05
N GLY A 157 -12.45 10.20 1.09
CA GLY A 157 -12.72 11.25 2.07
C GLY A 157 -11.83 12.49 1.92
N LYS A 158 -12.08 13.50 2.74
CA LYS A 158 -11.29 14.73 2.78
C LYS A 158 -9.90 14.42 3.34
N THR A 159 -8.88 14.65 2.54
CA THR A 159 -7.50 14.29 2.89
C THR A 159 -6.62 15.53 2.86
N VAL A 160 -6.01 15.90 3.98
CA VAL A 160 -5.06 17.01 4.08
C VAL A 160 -3.67 16.42 4.35
N LEU A 161 -2.78 16.53 3.38
CA LEU A 161 -1.44 15.94 3.40
C LEU A 161 -0.43 16.97 2.84
N GLN A 162 -0.23 18.08 3.55
CA GLN A 162 0.54 19.21 3.04
C GLN A 162 2.00 18.87 2.74
N ASN A 163 2.59 17.93 3.48
CA ASN A 163 3.99 17.54 3.30
C ASN A 163 4.20 16.41 2.28
N LEU A 164 3.12 15.85 1.70
CA LEU A 164 3.21 14.72 0.79
C LEU A 164 3.85 15.15 -0.53
N LYS A 165 4.95 14.49 -0.89
CA LYS A 165 5.76 14.76 -2.09
C LYS A 165 5.58 13.72 -3.18
N SER A 166 5.34 12.46 -2.79
CA SER A 166 5.33 11.32 -3.72
C SER A 166 4.28 10.28 -3.35
N ILE A 167 3.51 9.82 -4.35
CA ILE A 167 2.71 8.59 -4.25
C ILE A 167 3.21 7.62 -5.32
N GLN A 168 3.53 6.40 -4.89
CA GLN A 168 4.09 5.37 -5.76
C GLN A 168 3.28 4.08 -5.69
N PHE A 169 2.94 3.57 -6.87
CA PHE A 169 2.32 2.26 -7.08
C PHE A 169 3.34 1.39 -7.79
N LEU A 170 3.89 0.40 -7.10
CA LEU A 170 5.04 -0.36 -7.55
C LEU A 170 4.70 -1.84 -7.66
N ASN A 171 5.16 -2.47 -8.73
CA ASN A 171 5.22 -3.93 -8.89
C ASN A 171 3.85 -4.61 -8.64
N HIS A 172 3.03 -4.71 -9.69
CA HIS A 172 1.75 -5.43 -9.68
C HIS A 172 0.65 -4.76 -8.83
N CYS A 173 0.60 -3.43 -8.82
CA CYS A 173 -0.60 -2.73 -8.35
C CYS A 173 -1.67 -2.78 -9.46
N HIS A 174 -2.73 -3.53 -9.23
CA HIS A 174 -3.81 -3.72 -10.20
C HIS A 174 -5.09 -3.00 -9.76
N PHE A 175 -6.00 -2.74 -10.71
CA PHE A 175 -7.34 -2.20 -10.45
C PHE A 175 -7.35 -1.02 -9.45
N CYS A 176 -6.45 -0.06 -9.66
CA CYS A 176 -6.33 1.08 -8.78
C CYS A 176 -7.31 2.18 -9.21
N THR A 177 -8.17 2.62 -8.29
CA THR A 177 -9.01 3.80 -8.47
C THR A 177 -8.53 4.92 -7.54
N ILE A 178 -8.25 6.08 -8.12
CA ILE A 178 -7.78 7.25 -7.38
C ILE A 178 -8.66 8.45 -7.71
N ASP A 179 -9.10 9.17 -6.69
CA ASP A 179 -9.82 10.44 -6.82
C ASP A 179 -9.11 11.53 -6.00
N LEU A 180 -8.41 12.44 -6.68
CA LEU A 180 -7.58 13.45 -6.01
C LEU A 180 -8.34 14.77 -5.78
N ARG A 181 -9.65 14.83 -6.04
CA ARG A 181 -10.46 16.05 -5.82
C ARG A 181 -10.50 16.49 -4.35
N THR A 182 -10.50 15.52 -3.45
CA THR A 182 -10.60 15.71 -2.01
C THR A 182 -9.22 15.81 -1.33
N LEU A 183 -8.14 15.59 -2.08
CA LEU A 183 -6.76 15.66 -1.60
C LEU A 183 -6.22 17.10 -1.63
N GLN A 184 -5.81 17.60 -0.47
CA GLN A 184 -5.06 18.84 -0.31
C GLN A 184 -3.60 18.50 -0.03
N ALA A 185 -2.78 18.50 -1.08
CA ALA A 185 -1.36 18.18 -1.03
C ALA A 185 -0.57 19.06 -2.01
N GLU A 186 -0.35 20.33 -1.65
CA GLU A 186 0.29 21.33 -2.53
C GLU A 186 1.75 21.01 -2.85
N ASN A 187 2.41 20.20 -2.03
CA ASN A 187 3.79 19.75 -2.25
C ASN A 187 3.88 18.44 -3.05
N LEU A 188 2.74 17.86 -3.48
CA LEU A 188 2.73 16.61 -4.22
C LEU A 188 3.28 16.83 -5.62
N ALA A 189 4.54 16.49 -5.79
CA ALA A 189 5.27 16.68 -7.03
C ALA A 189 5.31 15.42 -7.90
N GLN A 190 5.12 14.23 -7.32
CA GLN A 190 5.35 12.96 -8.00
C GLN A 190 4.20 11.97 -7.82
N LEU A 191 3.74 11.45 -8.95
CA LEU A 191 2.81 10.33 -9.04
C LEU A 191 3.41 9.30 -9.99
N TRP A 192 3.76 8.13 -9.47
CA TRP A 192 4.45 7.10 -10.24
C TRP A 192 3.74 5.75 -10.16
N PHE A 193 3.50 5.18 -11.34
CA PHE A 193 2.98 3.83 -11.53
C PHE A 193 4.04 3.01 -12.25
N LYS A 194 4.46 1.92 -11.62
CA LYS A 194 5.42 0.97 -12.18
C LYS A 194 4.82 -0.42 -12.18
N ASP A 195 4.83 -1.08 -13.33
CA ASP A 195 4.37 -2.45 -13.52
C ASP A 195 2.95 -2.63 -12.95
N SER A 196 2.08 -1.66 -13.22
CA SER A 196 0.75 -1.52 -12.61
C SER A 196 -0.31 -1.44 -13.70
N ASN A 197 -1.45 -2.12 -13.52
CA ASN A 197 -2.44 -2.31 -14.58
C ASN A 197 -3.84 -1.87 -14.15
N TYR A 198 -4.69 -1.50 -15.13
CA TYR A 198 -6.08 -1.10 -14.89
C TYR A 198 -6.21 0.07 -13.91
N LEU A 199 -5.45 1.13 -14.21
CA LEU A 199 -5.42 2.36 -13.41
C LEU A 199 -6.58 3.25 -13.83
N ASN A 200 -7.44 3.63 -12.89
CA ASN A 200 -8.57 4.53 -13.09
C ASN A 200 -8.38 5.80 -12.25
N ILE A 201 -7.89 6.86 -12.88
CA ILE A 201 -7.71 8.15 -12.21
C ILE A 201 -8.92 9.01 -12.58
N ASN A 202 -9.77 9.27 -11.59
CA ASN A 202 -11.05 9.95 -11.78
C ASN A 202 -10.87 11.47 -11.95
N SER A 203 -9.87 12.05 -11.28
CA SER A 203 -9.57 13.48 -11.33
C SER A 203 -8.25 13.77 -10.60
N LEU A 204 -7.51 14.78 -11.07
CA LEU A 204 -6.33 15.32 -10.39
C LEU A 204 -6.68 16.43 -9.38
N GLY A 205 -7.91 16.96 -9.37
CA GLY A 205 -8.29 18.00 -8.41
C GLY A 205 -7.34 19.20 -8.36
N LYS A 206 -7.10 19.72 -7.16
CA LYS A 206 -6.25 20.91 -6.95
C LYS A 206 -4.75 20.63 -7.06
N ILE A 207 -4.32 19.38 -7.15
CA ILE A 207 -2.90 19.04 -7.19
C ILE A 207 -2.32 19.12 -8.62
N ALA A 208 -3.16 19.21 -9.66
CA ALA A 208 -2.71 19.20 -11.06
C ALA A 208 -1.60 20.24 -11.35
N PRO A 209 -1.68 21.50 -10.87
CA PRO A 209 -0.64 22.51 -11.12
C PRO A 209 0.69 22.24 -10.39
N HIS A 210 0.68 21.37 -9.37
CA HIS A 210 1.83 21.09 -8.50
C HIS A 210 2.61 19.84 -8.92
N LEU A 211 2.04 19.02 -9.82
CA LEU A 211 2.67 17.78 -10.27
C LEU A 211 3.81 18.08 -11.25
N HIS A 212 5.03 17.71 -10.87
CA HIS A 212 6.23 17.79 -11.70
C HIS A 212 6.56 16.49 -12.43
N SER A 213 6.06 15.36 -11.92
CA SER A 213 6.30 14.05 -12.51
C SER A 213 5.04 13.19 -12.42
N PHE A 214 4.56 12.77 -13.58
CA PHE A 214 3.45 11.84 -13.72
C PHE A 214 3.85 10.69 -14.65
N LYS A 215 4.29 9.57 -14.08
CA LYS A 215 5.01 8.51 -14.81
C LYS A 215 4.25 7.19 -14.81
N PHE A 216 4.16 6.57 -15.99
CA PHE A 216 3.76 5.17 -16.17
C PHE A 216 4.94 4.38 -16.73
N GLU A 217 5.40 3.36 -16.03
CA GLU A 217 6.51 2.50 -16.43
C GLU A 217 6.02 1.06 -16.48
N LYS A 218 6.04 0.42 -17.65
CA LYS A 218 5.55 -0.97 -17.83
C LYS A 218 4.10 -1.19 -17.39
N CYS A 219 3.26 -0.15 -17.47
CA CYS A 219 1.84 -0.25 -17.15
C CYS A 219 1.02 -0.71 -18.36
N ALA A 220 -0.16 -1.29 -18.12
CA ALA A 220 -1.14 -1.60 -19.16
C ALA A 220 -2.53 -1.05 -18.80
N PHE A 221 -3.24 -0.59 -19.82
CA PHE A 221 -4.64 -0.14 -19.73
C PHE A 221 -4.93 0.97 -18.69
N PRO A 222 -4.21 2.10 -18.68
CA PRO A 222 -4.64 3.25 -17.90
C PRO A 222 -5.92 3.85 -18.51
N LYS A 223 -6.98 3.94 -17.70
CA LYS A 223 -8.16 4.76 -17.99
C LYS A 223 -8.01 6.08 -17.24
N LEU A 224 -7.61 7.11 -17.99
CA LEU A 224 -7.43 8.44 -17.44
C LEU A 224 -8.66 9.27 -17.79
N ASN A 225 -9.52 9.55 -16.79
CA ASN A 225 -10.66 10.46 -16.95
C ASN A 225 -10.27 11.87 -16.50
N VAL A 226 -9.07 12.30 -16.88
CA VAL A 226 -8.46 13.56 -16.44
C VAL A 226 -8.19 14.42 -17.66
N ASP A 227 -8.51 15.71 -17.55
CA ASP A 227 -8.03 16.70 -18.51
C ASP A 227 -6.56 17.02 -18.23
N PHE A 228 -5.67 16.66 -19.16
CA PHE A 228 -4.23 16.89 -19.05
C PHE A 228 -3.81 18.29 -19.51
N SER A 229 -4.73 19.11 -20.04
CA SER A 229 -4.42 20.47 -20.49
C SER A 229 -3.87 21.37 -19.38
N GLU A 230 -4.26 21.12 -18.13
CA GLU A 230 -3.80 21.86 -16.94
C GLU A 230 -2.35 21.52 -16.54
N LEU A 231 -1.83 20.33 -16.89
CA LEU A 231 -0.45 19.92 -16.56
C LEU A 231 0.60 20.67 -17.40
N ASN A 232 0.22 21.12 -18.60
CA ASN A 232 1.09 21.89 -19.51
C ASN A 232 1.41 23.31 -19.02
N GLN A 233 0.75 23.79 -17.97
CA GLN A 233 0.98 25.14 -17.44
C GLN A 233 2.16 25.20 -16.45
N SER A 234 2.67 24.06 -16.00
CA SER A 234 3.85 24.02 -15.13
C SER A 234 5.15 24.13 -15.96
N LYS A 235 6.03 25.07 -15.58
CA LYS A 235 7.29 25.37 -16.30
C LYS A 235 8.34 24.24 -16.29
N ASN A 236 8.03 23.08 -15.71
CA ASN A 236 8.95 21.95 -15.59
C ASN A 236 8.35 20.71 -16.25
N LYS A 237 8.77 20.47 -17.51
CA LYS A 237 8.83 19.20 -18.27
C LYS A 237 7.94 18.02 -17.80
N VAL A 238 6.66 18.23 -17.53
CA VAL A 238 5.65 17.21 -17.84
C VAL A 238 5.20 17.55 -19.24
N THR A 239 5.81 16.96 -20.26
CA THR A 239 5.24 17.17 -21.59
C THR A 239 3.98 16.32 -21.64
N ALA A 240 2.80 16.95 -21.78
CA ALA A 240 1.60 16.21 -22.14
C ALA A 240 1.85 15.28 -23.34
N GLN A 241 2.83 15.61 -24.19
CA GLN A 241 3.35 14.74 -25.24
C GLN A 241 3.86 13.39 -24.74
N GLU A 242 4.53 13.24 -23.60
CA GLU A 242 4.95 11.93 -23.07
C GLU A 242 3.74 11.09 -22.63
N VAL A 243 2.75 11.71 -22.00
CA VAL A 243 1.50 11.05 -21.59
C VAL A 243 0.65 10.69 -22.81
N GLU A 244 0.49 11.61 -23.76
CA GLU A 244 -0.24 11.42 -25.02
C GLU A 244 0.47 10.42 -25.95
N GLN A 245 1.81 10.45 -26.02
CA GLN A 245 2.61 9.48 -26.75
C GLN A 245 2.49 8.09 -26.12
N TYR A 246 2.47 8.00 -24.78
CA TYR A 246 2.21 6.73 -24.11
C TYR A 246 0.79 6.22 -24.37
N LEU A 247 -0.23 7.08 -24.27
CA LEU A 247 -1.63 6.74 -24.58
C LEU A 247 -1.86 6.37 -26.05
N SER A 248 -1.17 7.03 -26.99
CA SER A 248 -1.24 6.72 -28.43
C SER A 248 -0.45 5.47 -28.80
N ASN A 249 0.67 5.18 -28.13
CA ASN A 249 1.38 3.91 -28.29
C ASN A 249 0.57 2.73 -27.73
N LEU A 250 -0.23 2.95 -26.68
CA LEU A 250 -1.19 1.96 -26.14
C LEU A 250 -2.31 1.64 -27.14
N SER A 251 -2.78 2.62 -27.93
CA SER A 251 -3.80 2.38 -28.96
C SER A 251 -3.22 1.76 -30.24
N ALA A 252 -1.94 2.00 -30.54
CA ALA A 252 -1.25 1.46 -31.71
C ALA A 252 -0.71 0.02 -31.53
N SER A 253 -0.61 -0.50 -30.30
CA SER A 253 0.04 -1.77 -29.99
C SER A 253 -0.88 -2.84 -29.39
N LEU A 254 -2.11 -2.98 -29.87
CA LEU A 254 -2.94 -4.14 -29.53
C LEU A 254 -3.68 -4.76 -30.74
N PRO A 255 -3.57 -6.09 -30.95
CA PRO A 255 -4.52 -6.84 -31.74
C PRO A 255 -5.82 -6.98 -30.91
N PHE A 256 -6.87 -6.28 -31.32
CA PHE A 256 -8.22 -6.45 -30.77
C PHE A 256 -8.71 -7.90 -30.90
N PRO A 257 -9.26 -8.53 -29.85
CA PRO A 257 -10.20 -9.62 -30.01
C PRO A 257 -11.53 -9.26 -29.35
N PHE A 258 -12.25 -8.30 -29.93
CA PHE A 258 -13.70 -8.24 -29.76
C PHE A 258 -14.33 -7.98 -31.13
N ARG A 259 -14.43 -9.04 -31.94
CA ARG A 259 -15.32 -9.04 -33.11
C ARG A 259 -16.73 -9.33 -32.64
N LYS A 260 -17.62 -8.37 -32.93
CA LYS A 260 -19.07 -8.56 -33.00
C LYS A 260 -19.37 -9.83 -33.79
N VAL A 261 -20.28 -10.65 -33.26
CA VAL A 261 -20.83 -11.84 -33.91
C VAL A 261 -21.59 -11.41 -35.17
N SER A 262 -21.15 -11.88 -36.33
CA SER A 262 -22.03 -12.24 -37.45
C SER A 262 -21.26 -13.06 -38.50
N THR A 263 -21.80 -14.24 -38.77
CA THR A 263 -21.67 -15.07 -40.00
C THR A 263 -20.29 -15.58 -40.45
N LEU A 264 -20.17 -16.92 -40.41
CA LEU A 264 -19.23 -17.82 -41.10
C LEU A 264 -19.18 -17.56 -42.63
N PRO A 265 -18.06 -17.83 -43.33
CA PRO A 265 -17.70 -19.20 -43.69
C PRO A 265 -16.22 -19.61 -43.56
N LYS A 266 -16.04 -20.94 -43.57
CA LYS A 266 -14.82 -21.76 -43.49
C LYS A 266 -13.79 -21.43 -44.58
N ILE A 267 -12.50 -21.63 -44.29
CA ILE A 267 -11.47 -22.20 -45.19
C ILE A 267 -10.22 -22.65 -44.37
N ASN A 268 -9.53 -23.66 -44.92
CA ASN A 268 -8.57 -24.60 -44.36
C ASN A 268 -7.14 -24.11 -44.03
N GLN A 269 -6.58 -24.74 -42.98
CA GLN A 269 -5.26 -25.37 -42.75
C GLN A 269 -3.96 -24.97 -43.52
N LYS A 270 -2.85 -25.15 -42.76
CA LYS A 270 -1.40 -25.25 -43.07
C LYS A 270 -0.65 -23.91 -42.97
N SER A 271 0.55 -23.77 -42.41
CA SER A 271 1.66 -24.66 -42.00
C SER A 271 2.66 -23.80 -41.18
N ALA A 272 3.16 -24.24 -40.02
CA ALA A 272 4.54 -24.72 -39.79
C ALA A 272 5.68 -23.96 -40.50
N GLU A 273 6.55 -23.30 -39.71
CA GLU A 273 8.03 -23.35 -39.67
C GLU A 273 8.58 -22.06 -39.00
N LYS A 274 9.45 -22.02 -37.96
CA LYS A 274 10.76 -22.62 -37.60
C LYS A 274 11.85 -21.54 -37.65
N ARG A 275 12.70 -21.48 -36.61
CA ARG A 275 14.03 -20.79 -36.48
C ARG A 275 13.96 -19.28 -36.16
N LYS A 276 14.87 -18.66 -35.41
CA LYS A 276 16.09 -19.04 -34.66
C LYS A 276 16.49 -17.85 -33.75
N SER A 277 17.22 -18.17 -32.69
CA SER A 277 18.10 -17.35 -31.84
C SER A 277 18.62 -15.99 -32.35
N SER A 278 18.68 -15.00 -31.46
CA SER A 278 19.84 -14.10 -31.28
C SER A 278 19.77 -13.35 -29.93
N MET A 279 20.93 -13.24 -29.26
CA MET A 279 21.17 -12.51 -28.00
C MET A 279 20.80 -11.02 -28.07
N PRO A 280 20.54 -10.35 -26.92
CA PRO A 280 20.37 -8.90 -26.89
C PRO A 280 21.72 -8.16 -26.90
N PRO A 281 21.82 -6.99 -27.54
CA PRO A 281 23.04 -6.18 -27.54
C PRO A 281 23.22 -5.41 -26.23
N GLU A 282 24.50 -5.19 -25.91
CA GLU A 282 25.03 -4.46 -24.76
C GLU A 282 24.51 -3.01 -24.70
N GLU A 283 23.95 -2.62 -23.55
CA GLU A 283 23.59 -1.24 -23.23
C GLU A 283 24.83 -0.45 -22.82
N LYS A 284 25.08 0.66 -23.52
CA LYS A 284 26.06 1.67 -23.15
C LYS A 284 25.54 2.47 -21.96
N ASN A 285 26.32 2.45 -20.88
CA ASN A 285 26.14 3.27 -19.69
C ASN A 285 26.13 4.77 -20.04
N MET A 286 25.07 5.48 -19.64
CA MET A 286 25.13 6.91 -19.37
C MET A 286 24.86 7.13 -17.89
N ASP A 287 25.80 7.85 -17.29
CA ASP A 287 25.99 8.15 -15.87
C ASP A 287 24.94 9.17 -15.41
N ASP A 288 24.05 8.76 -14.50
CA ASP A 288 23.02 9.62 -13.89
C ASP A 288 23.22 9.58 -12.36
N SER A 289 24.19 10.36 -11.91
CA SER A 289 24.74 10.39 -10.54
C SER A 289 23.78 10.94 -9.47
N SER A 290 22.51 11.18 -9.81
CA SER A 290 21.44 11.54 -8.86
C SER A 290 20.52 10.37 -8.48
N PHE A 291 20.63 9.22 -9.17
CA PHE A 291 19.80 8.03 -8.93
C PHE A 291 20.40 7.01 -7.94
N ASN A 292 21.69 7.14 -7.61
CA ASN A 292 22.44 6.12 -6.86
C ASN A 292 22.11 6.05 -5.36
N GLU A 293 21.37 6.99 -4.79
CA GLU A 293 20.93 6.88 -3.38
C GLU A 293 19.75 5.90 -3.20
N ILE A 294 18.98 5.60 -4.25
CA ILE A 294 17.85 4.66 -4.16
C ILE A 294 18.33 3.20 -4.22
N ALA A 295 19.47 2.93 -4.85
CA ALA A 295 19.99 1.57 -5.03
C ALA A 295 20.59 0.97 -3.74
N ASN A 296 21.08 1.80 -2.83
CA ASN A 296 21.79 1.34 -1.62
C ASN A 296 20.88 1.08 -0.40
N GLU A 297 19.59 1.47 -0.42
CA GLU A 297 18.66 1.25 0.71
C GLU A 297 17.87 -0.08 0.65
N PHE A 298 17.94 -0.86 -0.44
CA PHE A 298 17.31 -2.18 -0.53
C PHE A 298 18.21 -3.32 -0.08
N SER A 299 18.98 -3.11 0.99
CA SER A 299 19.64 -4.25 1.64
C SER A 299 18.55 -5.22 2.11
N VAL A 300 18.63 -6.46 1.61
CA VAL A 300 17.60 -7.47 1.85
C VAL A 300 18.15 -8.69 2.55
N LYS A 301 17.36 -9.24 3.46
CA LYS A 301 17.56 -10.55 4.08
C LYS A 301 16.42 -11.47 3.71
N TYR A 302 16.66 -12.77 3.71
CA TYR A 302 15.63 -13.77 3.44
C TYR A 302 15.21 -14.43 4.74
N CYS A 303 13.91 -14.68 4.90
CA CYS A 303 13.41 -15.39 6.07
C CYS A 303 13.89 -16.84 6.04
N PRO A 304 14.57 -17.33 7.10
CA PRO A 304 15.00 -18.73 7.14
C PRO A 304 13.82 -19.71 7.20
N GLU A 305 12.67 -19.26 7.71
CA GLU A 305 11.47 -20.11 7.91
C GLU A 305 10.64 -20.29 6.65
N CYS A 306 10.46 -19.23 5.85
CA CYS A 306 9.56 -19.26 4.68
C CYS A 306 10.20 -18.80 3.37
N GLY A 307 11.48 -18.43 3.38
CA GLY A 307 12.21 -17.97 2.20
C GLY A 307 11.82 -16.57 1.71
N GLU A 308 10.91 -15.87 2.38
CA GLU A 308 10.42 -14.57 1.95
C GLU A 308 11.53 -13.50 2.01
N ARG A 309 11.65 -12.66 0.97
CA ARG A 309 12.56 -11.51 0.93
C ARG A 309 12.08 -10.43 1.90
N ASN A 310 12.97 -9.82 2.68
CA ASN A 310 12.66 -8.81 3.70
C ASN A 310 13.70 -7.70 3.67
N LEU A 311 13.35 -6.50 4.14
CA LEU A 311 14.35 -5.45 4.40
C LEU A 311 15.28 -5.88 5.54
N VAL A 312 16.56 -5.52 5.50
CA VAL A 312 17.52 -5.85 6.57
C VAL A 312 17.06 -5.31 7.92
N ALA A 313 16.46 -4.12 7.94
CA ALA A 313 15.90 -3.49 9.14
C ALA A 313 14.63 -4.18 9.68
N ALA A 314 14.01 -5.11 8.94
CA ALA A 314 12.78 -5.77 9.38
C ALA A 314 13.04 -6.66 10.61
N GLN A 315 12.34 -6.42 11.72
CA GLN A 315 12.45 -7.27 12.91
C GLN A 315 11.68 -8.59 12.76
N PHE A 316 10.61 -8.59 11.96
CA PHE A 316 9.77 -9.75 11.68
C PHE A 316 9.73 -10.02 10.18
N CYS A 317 9.57 -11.29 9.82
CA CYS A 317 9.37 -11.69 8.45
C CYS A 317 7.99 -11.21 7.96
N ARG A 318 7.96 -10.43 6.88
CA ARG A 318 6.72 -9.99 6.23
C ARG A 318 5.86 -11.14 5.72
N GLY A 319 6.45 -12.28 5.35
CA GLY A 319 5.72 -13.43 4.79
C GLY A 319 5.05 -14.31 5.84
N CYS A 320 5.76 -14.65 6.93
CA CYS A 320 5.23 -15.57 7.96
C CYS A 320 5.02 -14.94 9.35
N GLY A 321 5.49 -13.71 9.57
CA GLY A 321 5.42 -13.02 10.86
C GLY A 321 6.36 -13.58 11.94
N ASN A 322 7.27 -14.50 11.59
CA ASN A 322 8.27 -14.98 12.55
C ASN A 322 9.38 -13.93 12.73
N PRO A 323 9.89 -13.72 13.95
CA PRO A 323 10.99 -12.79 14.19
C PRO A 323 12.25 -13.26 13.46
N PHE A 324 13.08 -12.31 13.02
CA PHE A 324 14.43 -12.64 12.58
C PHE A 324 15.32 -12.91 13.80
N PRO A 325 16.11 -14.00 13.79
CA PRO A 325 17.15 -14.16 14.80
C PRO A 325 18.12 -12.98 14.69
N PHE A 326 18.44 -12.39 15.85
CA PHE A 326 19.28 -11.21 15.98
C PHE A 326 20.69 -11.41 15.42
#